data_AF-A0A661VX77-F1
#
_entry.id   AF-A0A661VX77-F1
#
_cell.length_a   1.000
_cell.length_b   1.000
_cell.length_c   1.000
_cell.angle_alpha   90.00
_cell.angle_beta   90.00
_cell.angle_gamma   90.00
#
_symmetry.space_group_name_H-M   'P 1'
#
loop_
_entity.id
_entity.type
_entity.pdbx_description
1 polymer ?
#
loop_
_entity_poly.entity_id
_entity_poly.type
_entity_poly.pdbx_seq_one_letter_code
_entity_poly.pdbx_strand_id
1 'polypeptide(L)'
;MKLFDFFTSTRRPAKGTPVRSPAEVVQAILSLNRSTAPYRIVGGREKGVDLIAEWKIVDAQWYEIFAKAGIKKVFRIYLKLDPQKHEVRAGDREYTVEWRAGIPTLSISAEFFKGQKQEVEFGTPYAFKENLAPGQVYKYRFTANEIKKPIQDAVTRCGWTYRGIAFSKL
;
A
#
# COMPACT_ATOMS: atom_id res chain seq x y z
N MET A 1 19.00 -15.67 -4.69
CA MET A 1 18.35 -14.56 -3.95
C MET A 1 17.08 -14.03 -4.62
N LYS A 2 17.03 -13.84 -5.95
CA LYS A 2 15.87 -13.25 -6.66
C LYS A 2 14.49 -13.92 -6.40
N LEU A 3 14.45 -15.24 -6.20
CA LEU A 3 13.20 -15.97 -5.93
C LEU A 3 12.62 -15.62 -4.54
N PHE A 4 13.44 -15.59 -3.49
CA PHE A 4 13.03 -15.18 -2.14
C PHE A 4 12.65 -13.69 -2.08
N ASP A 5 13.33 -12.84 -2.87
CA ASP A 5 12.98 -11.43 -2.97
C ASP A 5 11.62 -11.23 -3.61
N PHE A 6 11.27 -12.06 -4.60
CA PHE A 6 9.92 -12.11 -5.15
C PHE A 6 8.93 -12.46 -4.02
N PHE A 7 9.04 -13.60 -3.34
CA PHE A 7 8.09 -13.97 -2.27
C PHE A 7 7.93 -12.95 -1.14
N THR A 8 8.99 -12.17 -0.85
CA THR A 8 8.96 -11.11 0.17
C THR A 8 8.64 -9.74 -0.41
N SER A 9 8.35 -9.59 -1.70
CA SER A 9 8.20 -8.30 -2.37
C SER A 9 9.39 -7.34 -2.12
N THR A 10 10.59 -7.88 -1.86
CA THR A 10 11.80 -7.09 -1.64
C THR A 10 12.30 -6.52 -2.96
N ARG A 11 12.66 -5.24 -2.96
CA ARG A 11 13.24 -4.53 -4.11
C ARG A 11 14.49 -3.78 -3.68
N ARG A 12 15.57 -3.97 -4.43
CA ARG A 12 16.87 -3.34 -4.18
C ARG A 12 17.12 -2.24 -5.21
N PRO A 13 17.84 -1.18 -4.83
CA PRO A 13 18.23 -0.12 -5.75
C PRO A 13 19.17 -0.67 -6.84
N ALA A 14 19.24 0.03 -7.96
CA ALA A 14 20.23 -0.27 -8.99
C ALA A 14 21.66 -0.03 -8.44
N LYS A 15 22.64 -0.73 -9.00
CA LYS A 15 24.04 -0.52 -8.59
C LYS A 15 24.44 0.92 -8.91
N GLY A 16 25.03 1.60 -7.93
CA GLY A 16 25.47 3.00 -8.08
C GLY A 16 24.39 4.05 -7.87
N THR A 17 23.16 3.67 -7.49
CA THR A 17 22.16 4.66 -7.06
C THR A 17 22.65 5.38 -5.80
N PRO A 18 22.73 6.72 -5.79
CA PRO A 18 23.16 7.48 -4.61
C PRO A 18 22.21 7.25 -3.44
N VAL A 19 22.77 7.05 -2.25
CA VAL A 19 22.01 6.90 -1.00
C VAL A 19 21.57 8.29 -0.53
N ARG A 20 20.26 8.52 -0.48
CA ARG A 20 19.67 9.75 0.06
C ARG A 20 19.48 9.67 1.56
N SER A 21 19.30 10.82 2.20
CA SER A 21 19.01 10.91 3.63
C SER A 21 17.64 10.29 3.99
N PRO A 22 17.42 9.87 5.24
CA PRO A 22 16.12 9.35 5.69
C PRO A 22 14.96 10.33 5.43
N ALA A 23 15.20 11.63 5.61
CA ALA A 23 14.19 12.66 5.37
C ALA A 23 13.78 12.74 3.90
N GLU A 24 14.74 12.65 2.98
CA GLU A 24 14.47 12.62 1.54
C GLU A 24 13.69 11.37 1.12
N VAL A 25 13.96 10.22 1.74
CA VAL A 25 13.19 8.99 1.50
C VAL A 25 11.74 9.17 1.93
N VAL A 26 11.51 9.71 3.14
CA VAL A 26 10.16 10.00 3.64
C VAL A 26 9.42 10.97 2.70
N GLN A 27 10.06 12.04 2.28
CA GLN A 27 9.48 13.01 1.34
C GLN A 27 9.16 12.40 -0.03
N ALA A 28 10.05 11.55 -0.56
CA ALA A 28 9.83 10.85 -1.82
C ALA A 28 8.62 9.92 -1.75
N ILE A 29 8.43 9.21 -0.62
CA ILE A 29 7.27 8.35 -0.41
C ILE A 29 6.00 9.19 -0.25
N LEU A 30 6.02 10.26 0.55
CA LEU A 30 4.84 11.12 0.77
C LEU A 30 4.38 11.84 -0.51
N SER A 31 5.31 12.13 -1.42
CA SER A 31 5.03 12.74 -2.73
C SER A 31 4.26 11.81 -3.68
N LEU A 32 4.09 10.53 -3.33
CA LEU A 32 3.22 9.60 -4.07
C LEU A 32 1.72 9.84 -3.80
N ASN A 33 1.37 10.65 -2.80
CA ASN A 33 0.00 11.07 -2.57
C ASN A 33 -0.50 11.93 -3.74
N ARG A 34 -1.60 11.51 -4.36
CA ARG A 34 -2.31 12.30 -5.37
C ARG A 34 -3.81 12.29 -5.06
N SER A 35 -4.52 13.36 -5.44
CA SER A 35 -5.97 13.47 -5.25
C SER A 35 -6.74 12.35 -5.94
N THR A 36 -6.27 11.92 -7.11
CA THR A 36 -6.86 10.87 -7.93
C THR A 36 -6.53 9.44 -7.48
N ALA A 37 -5.60 9.24 -6.55
CA ALA A 37 -5.25 7.89 -6.11
C ALA A 37 -6.30 7.35 -5.14
N PRO A 38 -6.67 6.07 -5.25
CA PRO A 38 -7.56 5.39 -4.30
C PRO A 38 -6.88 5.03 -2.97
N TYR A 39 -5.62 5.44 -2.78
CA TYR A 39 -4.85 5.26 -1.57
C TYR A 39 -4.27 6.58 -1.07
N ARG A 40 -3.84 6.58 0.19
CA ARG A 40 -3.09 7.66 0.83
C ARG A 40 -1.93 7.10 1.64
N ILE A 41 -0.91 7.92 1.85
CA ILE A 41 0.23 7.65 2.71
C ILE A 41 0.28 8.72 3.78
N VAL A 42 0.26 8.30 5.03
CA VAL A 42 0.20 9.19 6.21
C VAL A 42 1.28 8.83 7.22
N GLY A 43 1.54 9.72 8.18
CA GLY A 43 2.45 9.44 9.29
C GLY A 43 1.98 8.26 10.13
N GLY A 44 2.91 7.39 10.53
CA GLY A 44 2.62 6.15 11.24
C GLY A 44 3.03 6.12 12.72
N ARG A 45 3.46 7.25 13.28
CA ARG A 45 4.15 7.32 14.59
C ARG A 45 3.34 6.70 15.73
N GLU A 46 2.03 6.94 15.76
CA GLU A 46 1.11 6.36 16.75
C GLU A 46 1.05 4.82 16.71
N LYS A 47 1.48 4.21 15.60
CA LYS A 47 1.56 2.76 15.40
C LYS A 47 2.99 2.23 15.43
N GLY A 48 3.96 3.04 15.87
CA GLY A 48 5.38 2.64 16.03
C GLY A 48 6.16 2.51 14.72
N VAL A 49 5.67 3.11 13.63
CA VAL A 49 6.31 3.12 12.31
C VAL A 49 6.40 4.54 11.76
N ASP A 50 7.15 4.75 10.68
CA ASP A 50 7.32 6.09 10.10
C ASP A 50 6.13 6.49 9.24
N LEU A 51 5.67 5.59 8.38
CA LEU A 51 4.58 5.84 7.43
C LEU A 51 3.62 4.65 7.35
N ILE A 52 2.37 4.93 7.01
CA ILE A 52 1.35 3.93 6.71
C ILE A 52 0.74 4.27 5.35
N ALA A 53 0.78 3.32 4.42
CA ALA A 53 0.05 3.40 3.17
C ALA A 53 -1.26 2.62 3.30
N GLU A 54 -2.39 3.25 3.01
CA GLU A 54 -3.72 2.68 3.18
C GLU A 54 -4.68 3.12 2.08
N TRP A 55 -5.67 2.26 1.78
CA TRP A 55 -6.76 2.60 0.87
C TRP A 55 -7.67 3.68 1.47
N LYS A 56 -8.18 4.57 0.62
CA LYS A 56 -9.13 5.64 0.97
C LYS A 56 -10.57 5.11 1.10
N ILE A 57 -10.78 3.99 1.79
CA ILE A 57 -12.09 3.31 1.84
C ILE A 57 -13.16 4.17 2.52
N VAL A 58 -12.74 5.00 3.48
CA VAL A 58 -13.59 5.91 4.25
C VAL A 58 -13.72 7.30 3.61
N ASP A 59 -13.07 7.53 2.47
CA ASP A 59 -13.13 8.80 1.75
C ASP A 59 -14.42 8.85 0.92
N ALA A 60 -15.19 9.93 1.05
CA ALA A 60 -16.48 10.08 0.37
C ALA A 60 -16.38 9.93 -1.16
N GLN A 61 -15.26 10.33 -1.77
CA GLN A 61 -15.03 10.18 -3.22
C GLN A 61 -14.96 8.71 -3.64
N TRP A 62 -14.44 7.84 -2.77
CA TRP A 62 -14.18 6.44 -3.07
C TRP A 62 -15.15 5.46 -2.41
N TYR A 63 -15.84 5.91 -1.38
CA TYR A 63 -16.83 5.18 -0.61
C TYR A 63 -17.85 4.43 -1.49
N GLU A 64 -18.52 5.13 -2.41
CA GLU A 64 -19.55 4.52 -3.24
C GLU A 64 -18.97 3.48 -4.21
N ILE A 65 -17.78 3.77 -4.72
CA ILE A 65 -17.05 2.91 -5.65
C ILE A 65 -16.72 1.59 -4.96
N PHE A 66 -16.16 1.67 -3.74
CA PHE A 66 -15.77 0.49 -2.96
C PHE A 66 -16.97 -0.33 -2.46
N ALA A 67 -18.06 0.34 -2.07
CA ALA A 67 -19.30 -0.33 -1.66
C ALA A 67 -19.91 -1.11 -2.82
N LYS A 68 -20.04 -0.47 -3.99
CA LYS A 68 -20.55 -1.11 -5.21
C LYS A 68 -19.64 -2.25 -5.67
N ALA A 69 -18.31 -2.07 -5.61
CA ALA A 69 -17.33 -3.12 -5.94
C ALA A 69 -17.35 -4.34 -4.98
N GLY A 70 -18.08 -4.26 -3.87
CA GLY A 70 -18.20 -5.36 -2.90
C GLY A 70 -16.88 -5.70 -2.23
N ILE A 71 -16.03 -4.70 -1.97
CA ILE A 71 -14.74 -4.91 -1.31
C ILE A 71 -14.97 -5.43 0.11
N LYS A 72 -14.46 -6.63 0.39
CA LYS A 72 -14.55 -7.27 1.72
C LYS A 72 -13.24 -7.29 2.49
N LYS A 73 -12.12 -7.11 1.80
CA LYS A 73 -10.77 -7.13 2.37
C LYS A 73 -9.97 -6.00 1.75
N VAL A 74 -9.04 -5.46 2.53
CA VAL A 74 -8.07 -4.44 2.12
C VAL A 74 -6.80 -4.65 2.92
N PHE A 75 -5.72 -3.98 2.54
CA PHE A 75 -4.48 -4.03 3.31
C PHE A 75 -3.95 -2.63 3.60
N ARG A 76 -3.12 -2.56 4.64
CA ARG A 76 -2.25 -1.44 4.94
C ARG A 76 -0.80 -1.90 4.84
N ILE A 77 0.08 -1.04 4.33
CA ILE A 77 1.53 -1.26 4.39
C ILE A 77 2.09 -0.34 5.47
N TYR A 78 2.70 -0.94 6.47
CA TYR A 78 3.39 -0.22 7.52
C TYR A 78 4.87 -0.15 7.15
N LEU A 79 5.43 1.06 7.13
CA LEU A 79 6.77 1.36 6.65
C LEU A 79 7.61 1.92 7.79
N LYS A 80 8.74 1.27 8.03
CA LYS A 80 9.71 1.69 9.05
C LYS A 80 11.09 1.81 8.43
N LEU A 81 11.73 2.97 8.59
CA LEU A 81 13.06 3.23 8.08
C LEU A 81 14.10 2.57 9.01
N ASP A 82 15.12 1.98 8.40
CA ASP A 82 16.36 1.52 9.03
C ASP A 82 17.52 2.28 8.38
N PRO A 83 17.89 3.45 8.92
CA PRO A 83 18.97 4.27 8.37
C PRO A 83 20.33 3.59 8.39
N GLN A 84 20.59 2.67 9.32
CA GLN A 84 21.88 1.99 9.42
C GLN A 84 22.11 1.04 8.24
N LYS A 85 21.02 0.42 7.74
CA LYS A 85 21.08 -0.51 6.61
C LYS A 85 20.62 0.10 5.29
N HIS A 86 20.17 1.36 5.31
CA HIS A 86 19.51 2.02 4.19
C HIS A 86 18.34 1.18 3.65
N GLU A 87 17.48 0.71 4.54
CA GLU A 87 16.30 -0.08 4.19
C GLU A 87 15.01 0.59 4.67
N VAL A 88 13.94 0.42 3.90
CA VAL A 88 12.57 0.66 4.37
C VAL A 88 11.93 -0.71 4.58
N ARG A 89 11.74 -1.08 5.85
CA ARG A 89 11.10 -2.32 6.26
C ARG A 89 9.60 -2.16 6.11
N ALA A 90 8.99 -3.01 5.31
CA ALA A 90 7.57 -2.97 4.99
C ALA A 90 6.86 -4.20 5.54
N GLY A 91 5.82 -4.00 6.34
CA GLY A 91 4.95 -5.05 6.85
C GLY A 91 3.51 -4.84 6.40
N ASP A 92 2.93 -5.83 5.74
CA ASP A 92 1.53 -5.79 5.31
C ASP A 92 0.61 -6.27 6.44
N ARG A 93 -0.54 -5.61 6.61
CA ARG A 93 -1.66 -6.10 7.42
C ARG A 93 -2.95 -6.05 6.64
N GLU A 94 -3.73 -7.12 6.73
CA GLU A 94 -5.07 -7.21 6.13
C GLU A 94 -6.16 -6.79 7.12
N TYR A 95 -7.16 -6.10 6.58
CA TYR A 95 -8.35 -5.67 7.29
C TYR A 95 -9.58 -6.18 6.54
N THR A 96 -10.57 -6.63 7.29
CA THR A 96 -11.90 -6.91 6.76
C THR A 96 -12.68 -5.60 6.70
N VAL A 97 -13.41 -5.41 5.61
CA VAL A 97 -14.33 -4.29 5.41
C VAL A 97 -15.75 -4.81 5.60
N GLU A 98 -16.43 -4.32 6.63
CA GLU A 98 -17.86 -4.54 6.83
C GLU A 98 -18.63 -3.29 6.45
N TRP A 99 -19.64 -3.45 5.59
CA TRP A 99 -20.52 -2.37 5.17
C TRP A 99 -21.82 -2.43 5.98
N ARG A 100 -22.08 -1.42 6.82
CA ARG A 100 -23.32 -1.33 7.62
C ARG A 100 -24.08 -0.07 7.22
N ALA A 101 -25.28 -0.24 6.63
CA ALA A 101 -26.05 0.87 6.06
C ALA A 101 -25.22 1.75 5.11
N GLY A 102 -24.32 1.12 4.35
CA GLY A 102 -23.36 1.80 3.49
C GLY A 102 -22.08 2.27 4.19
N ILE A 103 -22.04 2.46 5.51
CA ILE A 103 -20.85 2.96 6.23
C ILE A 103 -19.79 1.85 6.37
N PRO A 104 -18.54 2.06 5.90
CA PRO A 104 -17.47 1.09 6.04
C PRO A 104 -16.93 1.07 7.46
N THR A 105 -16.88 -0.12 8.05
CA THR A 105 -16.17 -0.38 9.30
C THR A 105 -14.98 -1.29 9.00
N LEU A 106 -13.79 -0.92 9.49
CA LEU A 106 -12.58 -1.71 9.32
C LEU A 106 -12.28 -2.48 10.60
N SER A 107 -12.22 -3.81 10.49
CA SER A 107 -11.75 -4.70 11.54
C SER A 107 -10.49 -5.42 11.10
N ILE A 108 -9.61 -5.76 12.04
CA ILE A 108 -8.42 -6.58 11.71
C ILE A 108 -8.93 -7.93 11.25
N SER A 109 -8.45 -8.40 10.09
CA SER A 109 -8.88 -9.70 9.59
C SER A 109 -8.32 -10.81 10.49
N ALA A 110 -9.19 -11.71 10.94
CA ALA A 110 -8.79 -12.86 11.76
C ALA A 110 -7.91 -13.87 11.00
N GLU A 111 -7.90 -13.80 9.67
CA GLU A 111 -6.93 -14.52 8.84
C GLU A 111 -5.55 -13.88 9.05
N PHE A 112 -4.77 -14.44 9.98
CA PHE A 112 -3.37 -14.06 10.22
C PHE A 112 -2.50 -14.39 9.00
N PHE A 113 -2.53 -13.55 7.97
CA PHE A 113 -1.56 -13.62 6.89
C PHE A 113 -0.21 -13.10 7.40
N LYS A 114 0.74 -14.02 7.63
CA LYS A 114 2.09 -13.71 8.16
C LYS A 114 3.10 -13.25 7.09
N GLY A 115 2.68 -13.04 5.84
CA GLY A 115 3.57 -12.79 4.70
C GLY A 115 3.37 -11.44 4.00
N GLN A 116 4.07 -11.27 2.88
CA GLN A 116 3.91 -10.13 1.97
C GLN A 116 2.92 -10.50 0.87
N LYS A 117 1.88 -9.68 0.64
CA LYS A 117 0.90 -9.95 -0.41
C LYS A 117 1.44 -9.44 -1.74
N GLN A 118 1.57 -10.35 -2.71
CA GLN A 118 2.08 -10.07 -4.06
C GLN A 118 0.98 -9.53 -4.97
N GLU A 119 -0.11 -10.27 -5.07
CA GLU A 119 -1.35 -9.86 -5.72
C GLU A 119 -2.51 -10.38 -4.88
N VAL A 120 -3.36 -9.46 -4.43
CA VAL A 120 -4.71 -9.80 -4.00
C VAL A 120 -5.62 -8.86 -4.76
N GLU A 121 -6.52 -9.46 -5.53
CA GLU A 121 -7.65 -8.76 -6.11
C GLU A 121 -8.68 -8.59 -5.01
N PHE A 122 -9.05 -7.35 -4.74
CA PHE A 122 -10.13 -7.05 -3.83
C PHE A 122 -11.36 -6.71 -4.67
N GLY A 123 -12.42 -7.51 -4.51
CA GLY A 123 -13.74 -7.24 -5.08
C GLY A 123 -14.02 -7.88 -6.44
N THR A 124 -15.25 -7.69 -6.90
CA THR A 124 -15.69 -8.06 -8.25
C THR A 124 -15.25 -6.96 -9.21
N PRO A 125 -14.71 -7.27 -10.41
CA PRO A 125 -14.35 -6.25 -11.39
C PRO A 125 -15.57 -5.37 -11.68
N TYR A 126 -15.49 -4.13 -11.25
CA TYR A 126 -16.59 -3.19 -11.29
C TYR A 126 -16.22 -2.00 -12.17
N ALA A 127 -17.20 -1.45 -12.87
CA ALA A 127 -16.98 -0.45 -13.88
C ALA A 127 -16.89 0.97 -13.31
N PHE A 128 -15.69 1.54 -13.16
CA PHE A 128 -15.49 2.92 -12.70
C PHE A 128 -14.31 3.59 -13.42
N LYS A 129 -14.42 4.89 -13.69
CA LYS A 129 -13.25 5.72 -14.07
C LYS A 129 -12.56 6.25 -12.81
N GLU A 130 -11.22 6.34 -12.81
CA GLU A 130 -10.42 6.98 -11.75
C GLU A 130 -10.81 8.46 -11.53
N ASN A 131 -11.48 9.10 -12.50
CA ASN A 131 -11.97 10.47 -12.44
C ASN A 131 -13.50 10.62 -12.26
N LEU A 132 -14.24 9.54 -12.00
CA LEU A 132 -15.71 9.54 -11.82
C LEU A 132 -16.53 10.14 -13.00
N ALA A 133 -15.93 10.38 -14.18
CA ALA A 133 -16.62 11.02 -15.29
C ALA A 133 -17.57 10.05 -16.06
N PRO A 134 -18.69 10.54 -16.63
CA PRO A 134 -19.57 9.72 -17.46
C PRO A 134 -18.86 9.15 -18.70
N GLY A 135 -19.31 7.99 -19.19
CA GLY A 135 -19.13 7.59 -20.61
C GLY A 135 -18.03 6.59 -20.97
N GLN A 136 -17.36 5.92 -20.03
CA GLN A 136 -16.56 4.74 -20.38
C GLN A 136 -16.36 3.83 -19.15
N VAL A 137 -16.88 2.61 -19.28
CA VAL A 137 -16.93 1.56 -18.27
C VAL A 137 -15.57 0.86 -18.22
N TYR A 138 -14.68 1.29 -17.32
CA TYR A 138 -13.42 0.56 -17.09
C TYR A 138 -13.59 -0.39 -15.91
N LYS A 139 -13.36 -1.69 -16.12
CA LYS A 139 -13.26 -2.67 -15.03
C LYS A 139 -12.08 -2.29 -14.14
N TYR A 140 -12.35 -1.70 -12.99
CA TYR A 140 -11.32 -1.34 -12.01
C TYR A 140 -11.05 -2.54 -11.11
N ARG A 141 -9.76 -2.91 -11.01
CA ARG A 141 -9.28 -4.02 -10.19
C ARG A 141 -8.35 -3.46 -9.13
N PHE A 142 -8.80 -3.42 -7.88
CA PHE A 142 -7.95 -3.00 -6.77
C PHE A 142 -6.92 -4.10 -6.50
N THR A 143 -5.64 -3.76 -6.66
CA THR A 143 -4.54 -4.70 -6.46
C THR A 143 -3.51 -4.15 -5.47
N ALA A 144 -2.86 -5.05 -4.74
CA ALA A 144 -1.82 -4.63 -3.80
C ALA A 144 -0.64 -3.89 -4.46
N ASN A 145 -0.36 -4.24 -5.73
CA ASN A 145 0.68 -3.62 -6.53
C ASN A 145 0.45 -2.14 -6.81
N GLU A 146 -0.80 -1.68 -6.77
CA GLU A 146 -1.14 -0.29 -7.01
C GLU A 146 -0.55 0.65 -5.96
N ILE A 147 -0.51 0.21 -4.71
CA ILE A 147 0.15 0.94 -3.60
C ILE A 147 1.63 0.56 -3.54
N LYS A 148 1.94 -0.74 -3.65
CA LYS A 148 3.26 -1.28 -3.34
C LYS A 148 4.33 -0.88 -4.36
N LYS A 149 4.04 -0.94 -5.66
CA LYS A 149 5.03 -0.64 -6.71
C LYS A 149 5.51 0.81 -6.65
N PRO A 150 4.64 1.84 -6.57
CA PRO A 150 5.09 3.22 -6.44
C PRO A 150 6.02 3.45 -5.23
N ILE A 151 5.72 2.81 -4.08
CA ILE A 151 6.54 2.91 -2.88
C ILE A 151 7.90 2.22 -3.09
N GLN A 152 7.91 1.00 -3.65
CA GLN A 152 9.15 0.30 -4.00
C GLN A 152 10.04 1.15 -4.92
N ASP A 153 9.45 1.76 -5.95
CA ASP A 153 10.17 2.59 -6.90
C ASP A 153 10.70 3.87 -6.24
N ALA A 154 9.90 4.53 -5.40
CA ALA A 154 10.34 5.72 -4.66
C ALA A 154 11.51 5.40 -3.72
N VAL A 155 11.42 4.30 -2.96
CA VAL A 155 12.48 3.85 -2.05
C VAL A 155 13.76 3.51 -2.81
N THR A 156 13.65 2.71 -3.87
CA THR A 156 14.83 2.27 -4.64
C THR A 156 15.48 3.40 -5.43
N ARG A 157 14.73 4.40 -5.90
CA ARG A 157 15.30 5.63 -6.50
C ARG A 157 16.11 6.46 -5.51
N CYS A 158 15.85 6.33 -4.22
CA CYS A 158 16.61 6.99 -3.16
C CYS A 158 17.89 6.22 -2.76
N GLY A 159 18.20 5.10 -3.42
CA GLY A 159 19.34 4.25 -3.06
C GLY A 159 19.07 3.33 -1.87
N TRP A 160 17.80 3.19 -1.45
CA TRP A 160 17.41 2.37 -0.31
C TRP A 160 16.77 1.06 -0.77
N THR A 161 16.89 0.02 0.04
CA THR A 161 16.20 -1.26 -0.21
C THR A 161 14.79 -1.20 0.37
N TYR A 162 13.78 -1.47 -0.46
CA TYR A 162 12.46 -1.82 0.06
C TYR A 162 12.51 -3.27 0.53
N ARG A 163 12.40 -3.48 1.84
CA ARG A 163 12.51 -4.79 2.46
C ARG A 163 11.15 -5.24 2.96
N GLY A 164 10.48 -6.11 2.21
CA GLY A 164 9.26 -6.72 2.70
C GLY A 164 9.57 -7.77 3.77
N ILE A 165 8.85 -7.68 4.89
CA ILE A 165 9.00 -8.56 6.04
C ILE A 165 7.63 -9.04 6.53
N ALA A 166 7.63 -10.10 7.32
CA ALA A 166 6.47 -10.47 8.11
C ALA A 166 6.15 -9.34 9.10
N PHE A 167 4.88 -8.98 9.25
CA PHE A 167 4.48 -7.87 10.12
C PHE A 167 4.97 -8.06 11.57
N SER A 168 5.00 -9.28 12.07
CA SER A 168 5.49 -9.60 13.42
C SER A 168 6.97 -9.28 13.64
N LYS A 169 7.73 -9.01 12.58
CA LYS A 169 9.14 -8.67 12.64
C LYS A 169 9.39 -7.16 12.49
N LEU A 170 8.35 -6.34 12.30
CA LEU A 170 8.46 -4.91 11.98
C LEU A 170 8.95 -4.09 13.18
#